data_AF-A0A6B3KHX9-F1
#
_entry.id   AF-A0A6B3KHX9-F1
#
_cell.length_a   1.000
_cell.length_b   1.000
_cell.length_c   1.000
_cell.angle_alpha   90.00
_cell.angle_beta   90.00
_cell.angle_gamma   90.00
#
_symmetry.space_group_name_H-M   'P 1'
#
loop_
_entity.id
_entity.type
_entity.pdbx_description
1 polymer ?
#
loop_
_entity_poly.entity_id
_entity_poly.type
_entity_poly.pdbx_seq_one_letter_code
_entity_poly.pdbx_strand_id
1 'polypeptide(L)'
;MLTATTHPAGLREGLRTAHARQGLDLHTLLATPVGVDPHARLAIYANGYWLRLIECLQSDYPALLRLLGPELFAFFARTYLSKHPSRSPTLHALGASFPHFLRTSQRSRPGQQRQRFPLELAWIERALSEASRAQGLEEVEMDTSIDASTLALGWPCTVHMPATTKLAIVSHTPESFRGWLSGASPSVSPVVDRIFLAVRRHRFRVGIEPLTDWQFFALRHAARRPRMLIDCAQAAARRTGRSAGELHALLALWLPTAQASSMVMLRSPSATAEFIDT
;
A
#
# COMPACT_ATOMS: atom_id res chain seq x y z
N MET A 1 -26.40 -15.19 -10.45
CA MET A 1 -26.40 -15.05 -8.97
C MET A 1 -25.45 -13.95 -8.49
N LEU A 2 -24.16 -13.98 -8.83
CA LEU A 2 -23.16 -13.00 -8.38
C LEU A 2 -23.59 -11.53 -8.60
N THR A 3 -24.05 -11.20 -9.81
CA THR A 3 -24.52 -9.85 -10.17
C THR A 3 -25.64 -9.33 -9.27
N ALA A 4 -26.48 -10.22 -8.73
CA ALA A 4 -27.57 -9.84 -7.83
C ALA A 4 -27.08 -9.55 -6.41
N THR A 5 -26.16 -10.35 -5.89
CA THR A 5 -25.70 -10.25 -4.50
C THR A 5 -24.55 -9.26 -4.29
N THR A 6 -23.76 -8.98 -5.33
CA THR A 6 -22.56 -8.14 -5.22
C THR A 6 -22.73 -6.74 -5.81
N HIS A 7 -23.96 -6.35 -6.17
CA HIS A 7 -24.21 -5.06 -6.81
C HIS A 7 -23.93 -3.88 -5.85
N PRO A 8 -23.18 -2.84 -6.27
CA PRO A 8 -22.80 -1.72 -5.40
C PRO A 8 -23.99 -0.92 -4.84
N ALA A 9 -25.11 -0.87 -5.57
CA ALA A 9 -26.34 -0.22 -5.15
C ALA A 9 -27.31 -1.14 -4.38
N GLY A 10 -26.88 -2.33 -3.98
CA GLY A 10 -27.67 -3.29 -3.21
C GLY A 10 -28.50 -4.27 -4.05
N LEU A 11 -29.18 -5.19 -3.35
CA LEU A 11 -29.83 -6.37 -3.93
C LEU A 11 -30.88 -6.03 -4.99
N ARG A 12 -31.74 -5.03 -4.74
CA ARG A 12 -32.82 -4.64 -5.67
C ARG A 12 -32.27 -4.30 -7.05
N GLU A 13 -31.24 -3.46 -7.08
CA GLU A 13 -30.62 -3.03 -8.33
C GLU A 13 -29.78 -4.13 -8.97
N GLY A 14 -29.17 -5.00 -8.15
CA GLY A 14 -28.50 -6.21 -8.61
C GLY A 14 -29.45 -7.18 -9.32
N LEU A 15 -30.64 -7.42 -8.77
CA LEU A 15 -31.68 -8.25 -9.37
C LEU A 15 -32.17 -7.64 -10.68
N ARG A 16 -32.44 -6.33 -10.71
CA ARG A 16 -32.83 -5.61 -11.94
C ARG A 16 -31.77 -5.76 -13.04
N THR A 17 -30.50 -5.63 -12.68
CA THR A 17 -29.37 -5.77 -13.61
C THR A 17 -29.19 -7.21 -14.09
N ALA A 18 -29.35 -8.20 -13.20
CA ALA A 18 -29.27 -9.61 -13.55
C ALA A 18 -30.41 -10.02 -14.50
N HIS A 19 -31.64 -9.56 -14.23
CA HIS A 19 -32.78 -9.79 -15.12
C HIS A 19 -32.55 -9.16 -16.50
N ALA A 20 -32.15 -7.88 -16.55
CA ALA A 20 -31.94 -7.18 -17.81
C ALA A 20 -30.80 -7.74 -18.67
N ARG A 21 -29.72 -8.28 -18.06
CA ARG A 21 -28.54 -8.77 -18.79
C ARG A 21 -28.57 -10.26 -19.08
N GLN A 22 -29.22 -11.06 -18.23
CA GLN A 22 -29.10 -12.51 -18.25
C GLN A 22 -30.47 -13.21 -18.30
N GLY A 23 -31.59 -12.46 -18.31
CA GLY A 23 -32.94 -13.02 -18.29
C GLY A 23 -33.25 -13.83 -17.03
N LEU A 24 -32.42 -13.71 -15.99
CA LEU A 24 -32.54 -14.51 -14.78
C LEU A 24 -33.57 -13.91 -13.84
N ASP A 25 -34.60 -14.69 -13.52
CA ASP A 25 -35.56 -14.36 -12.47
C ASP A 25 -35.16 -14.99 -11.13
N LEU A 26 -35.67 -14.41 -10.04
CA LEU A 26 -35.35 -14.80 -8.66
C LEU A 26 -35.63 -16.28 -8.38
N HIS A 27 -36.74 -16.80 -8.92
CA HIS A 27 -37.14 -18.20 -8.80
C HIS A 27 -36.24 -19.16 -9.59
N THR A 28 -35.57 -18.67 -10.63
CA THR A 28 -34.57 -19.43 -11.41
C THR A 28 -33.21 -19.46 -10.71
N LEU A 29 -32.90 -18.45 -9.89
CA LEU A 29 -31.61 -18.27 -9.22
C LEU A 29 -31.48 -19.05 -7.90
N LEU A 30 -32.61 -19.39 -7.25
CA LEU A 30 -32.64 -20.02 -5.94
C LEU A 30 -33.74 -21.06 -5.86
N ALA A 31 -33.37 -22.33 -5.67
CA ALA A 31 -34.29 -23.34 -5.19
C ALA A 31 -34.59 -23.09 -3.70
N THR A 32 -35.80 -22.64 -3.38
CA THR A 32 -36.26 -22.44 -2.01
C THR A 32 -37.24 -23.52 -1.57
N PRO A 33 -37.10 -24.07 -0.35
CA PRO A 33 -38.14 -24.90 0.25
C PRO A 33 -39.48 -24.16 0.31
N VAL A 34 -40.57 -24.92 0.33
CA VAL A 34 -41.93 -24.38 0.51
C VAL A 34 -41.98 -23.54 1.80
N GLY A 35 -42.52 -22.34 1.71
CA GLY A 35 -42.66 -21.41 2.85
C GLY A 35 -41.47 -20.46 3.08
N VAL A 36 -40.39 -20.57 2.29
CA VAL A 36 -39.25 -19.63 2.37
C VAL A 36 -39.32 -18.61 1.25
N ASP A 37 -39.33 -17.31 1.60
CA ASP A 37 -39.24 -16.23 0.62
C ASP A 37 -37.84 -16.21 -0.06
N PRO A 38 -37.76 -16.43 -1.39
CA PRO A 38 -36.51 -16.35 -2.14
C PRO A 38 -35.80 -15.01 -2.01
N HIS A 39 -36.55 -13.92 -1.85
CA HIS A 39 -35.98 -12.59 -1.74
C HIS A 39 -35.29 -12.39 -0.39
N ALA A 40 -35.95 -12.76 0.71
CA ALA A 40 -35.36 -12.79 2.05
C ALA A 40 -34.09 -13.68 2.09
N ARG A 41 -34.14 -14.88 1.48
CA ARG A 41 -32.97 -15.77 1.44
C ARG A 41 -31.80 -15.16 0.68
N LEU A 42 -32.05 -14.52 -0.47
CA LEU A 42 -31.00 -13.85 -1.23
C LEU A 42 -30.43 -12.62 -0.50
N ALA A 43 -31.28 -11.90 0.24
CA ALA A 43 -30.89 -10.77 1.06
C ALA A 43 -29.88 -11.16 2.15
N ILE A 44 -29.99 -12.35 2.74
CA ILE A 44 -28.99 -12.87 3.70
C ILE A 44 -27.61 -12.96 3.02
N TYR A 45 -27.52 -13.53 1.82
CA TYR A 45 -26.25 -13.64 1.09
C TYR A 45 -25.70 -12.29 0.66
N ALA A 46 -26.55 -11.40 0.15
CA ALA A 46 -26.14 -10.05 -0.24
C ALA A 46 -25.60 -9.27 0.98
N ASN A 47 -26.32 -9.30 2.11
CA ASN A 47 -25.88 -8.65 3.33
C ASN A 47 -24.57 -9.26 3.84
N GLY A 48 -24.49 -10.59 3.94
CA GLY A 48 -23.27 -11.29 4.37
C GLY A 48 -22.06 -10.98 3.50
N TYR A 49 -22.24 -10.81 2.20
CA TYR A 49 -21.18 -10.37 1.29
C TYR A 49 -20.64 -8.98 1.69
N TRP A 50 -21.52 -7.99 1.90
CA TRP A 50 -21.13 -6.65 2.30
C TRP A 50 -20.45 -6.60 3.66
N LEU A 51 -20.96 -7.35 4.65
CA LEU A 51 -20.32 -7.43 5.97
C LEU A 51 -18.88 -7.94 5.86
N ARG A 52 -18.64 -9.02 5.10
CA ARG A 52 -17.29 -9.58 4.89
C ARG A 52 -16.33 -8.59 4.23
N LEU A 53 -16.81 -7.78 3.29
CA LEU A 53 -15.96 -6.74 2.67
C LEU A 53 -15.57 -5.67 3.69
N ILE A 54 -16.48 -5.27 4.57
CA ILE A 54 -16.20 -4.30 5.64
C ILE A 54 -15.22 -4.90 6.66
N GLU A 55 -15.44 -6.14 7.08
CA GLU A 55 -14.54 -6.89 7.97
C GLU A 55 -13.13 -7.04 7.38
N CYS A 56 -13.04 -7.25 6.06
CA CYS A 56 -11.76 -7.27 5.36
C CYS A 56 -11.03 -5.93 5.46
N LEU A 57 -11.75 -4.81 5.26
CA LEU A 57 -11.15 -3.48 5.43
C LEU A 57 -10.75 -3.22 6.89
N GLN A 58 -11.56 -3.64 7.87
CA GLN A 58 -11.21 -3.53 9.29
C GLN A 58 -9.92 -4.31 9.61
N SER A 59 -9.75 -5.47 9.00
CA SER A 59 -8.55 -6.32 9.16
C SER A 59 -7.32 -5.74 8.47
N ASP A 60 -7.50 -5.06 7.33
CA ASP A 60 -6.41 -4.41 6.60
C ASP A 60 -5.99 -3.05 7.21
N TYR A 61 -6.87 -2.41 7.98
CA TYR A 61 -6.68 -1.09 8.58
C TYR A 61 -7.01 -1.01 10.10
N PRO A 62 -6.47 -1.92 10.94
CA PRO A 62 -6.83 -2.00 12.35
C PRO A 62 -6.46 -0.74 13.17
N ALA A 63 -5.36 -0.06 12.86
CA ALA A 63 -4.94 1.16 13.53
C ALA A 63 -5.84 2.34 13.14
N LEU A 64 -6.18 2.46 11.85
CA LEU A 64 -7.16 3.45 11.40
C LEU A 64 -8.55 3.19 12.01
N LEU A 65 -8.97 1.92 12.14
CA LEU A 65 -10.21 1.55 12.81
C LEU A 65 -10.23 2.03 14.26
N ARG A 66 -9.14 1.79 15.02
CA ARG A 66 -9.01 2.31 16.39
C ARG A 66 -9.05 3.83 16.43
N LEU A 67 -8.38 4.50 15.49
CA LEU A 67 -8.30 5.96 15.42
C LEU A 67 -9.66 6.61 15.13
N LEU A 68 -10.41 6.06 14.17
CA LEU A 68 -11.71 6.62 13.75
C LEU A 68 -12.88 6.15 14.62
N GLY A 69 -12.75 5.01 15.28
CA GLY A 69 -13.86 4.29 15.88
C GLY A 69 -14.67 3.47 14.87
N PRO A 70 -15.41 2.45 15.35
CA PRO A 70 -16.08 1.48 14.48
C PRO A 70 -17.18 2.09 13.61
N GLU A 71 -17.95 3.05 14.12
CA GLU A 71 -19.07 3.66 13.40
C GLU A 71 -18.57 4.51 12.22
N LEU A 72 -17.60 5.39 12.47
CA LEU A 72 -17.03 6.27 11.45
C LEU A 72 -16.23 5.47 10.41
N PHE A 73 -15.47 4.46 10.85
CA PHE A 73 -14.80 3.55 9.94
C PHE A 73 -15.81 2.82 9.03
N ALA A 74 -16.87 2.24 9.61
CA ALA A 74 -17.89 1.52 8.86
C ALA A 74 -18.61 2.44 7.84
N PHE A 75 -18.86 3.70 8.19
CA PHE A 75 -19.40 4.70 7.27
C PHE A 75 -18.49 4.91 6.05
N PHE A 76 -17.19 5.13 6.28
CA PHE A 76 -16.23 5.30 5.18
C PHE A 76 -16.06 4.02 4.37
N ALA A 77 -15.99 2.86 5.01
CA ALA A 77 -15.87 1.55 4.35
C ALA A 77 -17.05 1.30 3.41
N ARG A 78 -18.30 1.50 3.87
CA ARG A 78 -19.50 1.35 3.03
C ARG A 78 -19.49 2.30 1.83
N THR A 79 -19.13 3.57 2.05
CA THR A 79 -19.06 4.58 0.99
C THR A 79 -17.93 4.31 0.00
N TYR A 80 -16.81 3.76 0.47
CA TYR A 80 -15.70 3.34 -0.37
C TYR A 80 -16.11 2.17 -1.27
N LEU A 81 -16.68 1.12 -0.69
CA LEU A 81 -17.05 -0.12 -1.37
C LEU A 81 -18.18 0.07 -2.40
N SER A 82 -19.08 1.04 -2.21
CA SER A 82 -20.08 1.40 -3.23
C SER A 82 -19.45 2.04 -4.48
N LYS A 83 -18.30 2.71 -4.33
CA LYS A 83 -17.54 3.32 -5.44
C LYS A 83 -16.43 2.42 -5.98
N HIS A 84 -15.94 1.49 -5.16
CA HIS A 84 -14.85 0.57 -5.46
C HIS A 84 -15.30 -0.86 -5.14
N PRO A 85 -16.25 -1.42 -5.90
CA PRO A 85 -16.73 -2.78 -5.67
C PRO A 85 -15.58 -3.78 -5.87
N SER A 86 -15.63 -4.91 -5.15
CA SER A 86 -14.68 -6.00 -5.40
C SER A 86 -14.84 -6.52 -6.83
N ARG A 87 -13.72 -6.65 -7.55
CA ARG A 87 -13.65 -7.18 -8.93
C ARG A 87 -12.70 -8.37 -9.05
N SER A 88 -12.18 -8.84 -7.91
CA SER A 88 -11.18 -9.91 -7.82
C SER A 88 -11.73 -11.03 -6.94
N PRO A 89 -11.38 -12.31 -7.22
CA PRO A 89 -11.65 -13.41 -6.30
C PRO A 89 -10.87 -13.28 -4.98
N THR A 90 -9.78 -12.50 -4.96
CA THR A 90 -9.01 -12.21 -3.75
C THR A 90 -9.38 -10.84 -3.19
N LEU A 91 -9.41 -10.73 -1.85
CA LEU A 91 -9.69 -9.45 -1.18
C LEU A 91 -8.43 -8.62 -0.87
N HIS A 92 -7.24 -9.12 -1.21
CA HIS A 92 -5.96 -8.42 -0.93
C HIS A 92 -5.86 -7.04 -1.57
N ALA A 93 -6.52 -6.83 -2.71
CA ALA A 93 -6.54 -5.55 -3.41
C ALA A 93 -7.75 -4.68 -3.02
N LEU A 94 -8.69 -5.19 -2.20
CA LEU A 94 -9.95 -4.52 -1.90
C LEU A 94 -9.71 -3.12 -1.33
N GLY A 95 -8.80 -3.00 -0.36
CA GLY A 95 -8.45 -1.73 0.28
C GLY A 95 -7.51 -0.82 -0.50
N ALA A 96 -6.96 -1.22 -1.66
CA ALA A 96 -5.83 -0.51 -2.28
C ALA A 96 -6.05 0.99 -2.51
N SER A 97 -7.29 1.40 -2.83
CA SER A 97 -7.65 2.81 -3.07
C SER A 97 -8.20 3.52 -1.82
N PHE A 98 -8.30 2.84 -0.67
CA PHE A 98 -8.92 3.38 0.53
C PHE A 98 -8.21 4.63 1.09
N PRO A 99 -6.86 4.69 1.20
CA PRO A 99 -6.18 5.92 1.63
C PRO A 99 -6.45 7.10 0.69
N HIS A 100 -6.47 6.84 -0.63
CA HIS A 100 -6.79 7.86 -1.63
C HIS A 100 -8.25 8.33 -1.51
N PHE A 101 -9.18 7.39 -1.34
CA PHE A 101 -10.60 7.67 -1.13
C PHE A 101 -10.82 8.57 0.09
N LEU A 102 -10.20 8.26 1.23
CA LEU A 102 -10.29 9.08 2.44
C LEU A 102 -9.80 10.51 2.18
N ARG A 103 -8.67 10.65 1.46
CA ARG A 103 -8.13 11.96 1.09
C ARG A 103 -9.10 12.76 0.23
N THR A 104 -9.74 12.13 -0.76
CA THR A 104 -10.73 12.80 -1.62
C THR A 104 -12.06 13.08 -0.93
N SER A 105 -12.37 12.35 0.15
CA SER A 105 -13.60 12.51 0.92
C SER A 105 -13.55 13.67 1.92
N GLN A 106 -12.35 14.17 2.25
CA GLN A 106 -12.18 15.38 3.05
C GLN A 106 -12.65 16.59 2.23
N ARG A 107 -13.88 17.06 2.48
CA ARG A 107 -14.41 18.29 1.89
C ARG A 107 -13.54 19.47 2.35
N SER A 108 -13.02 20.26 1.41
CA SER A 108 -12.42 21.55 1.73
C SER A 108 -13.51 22.50 2.23
N ARG A 109 -13.66 22.65 3.54
CA ARG A 109 -14.44 23.73 4.15
C ARG A 109 -13.51 24.90 4.45
N PRO A 110 -13.92 26.16 4.21
CA PRO A 110 -13.14 27.32 4.63
C PRO A 110 -12.78 27.21 6.12
N GLY A 111 -11.50 27.31 6.45
CA GLY A 111 -10.99 27.23 7.82
C GLY A 111 -10.73 25.82 8.39
N GLN A 112 -11.12 24.73 7.71
CA GLN A 112 -10.75 23.38 8.15
C GLN A 112 -9.46 22.88 7.48
N GLN A 113 -8.44 22.62 8.30
CA GLN A 113 -7.25 21.92 7.83
C GLN A 113 -7.57 20.46 7.52
N ARG A 114 -7.00 19.96 6.41
CA ARG A 114 -7.07 18.54 6.06
C ARG A 114 -6.38 17.72 7.14
N GLN A 115 -7.09 16.73 7.68
CA GLN A 115 -6.51 15.82 8.66
C GLN A 115 -5.55 14.85 7.95
N ARG A 116 -4.25 15.08 8.08
CA ARG A 116 -3.22 14.26 7.42
C ARG A 116 -2.96 12.94 8.14
N PHE A 117 -3.03 12.94 9.47
CA PHE A 117 -2.67 11.76 10.28
C PHE A 117 -3.46 10.49 9.93
N PRO A 118 -4.81 10.51 9.82
CA PRO A 118 -5.56 9.31 9.41
C PRO A 118 -5.20 8.83 8.00
N LEU A 119 -4.87 9.75 7.08
CA LEU A 119 -4.49 9.41 5.71
C LEU A 119 -3.11 8.75 5.64
N GLU A 120 -2.17 9.27 6.42
CA GLU A 120 -0.81 8.74 6.52
C GLU A 120 -0.82 7.38 7.23
N LEU A 121 -1.61 7.22 8.29
CA LEU A 121 -1.80 5.94 8.97
C LEU A 121 -2.39 4.89 8.02
N ALA A 122 -3.45 5.25 7.27
CA ALA A 122 -4.03 4.37 6.26
C ALA A 122 -3.03 3.97 5.16
N TRP A 123 -2.19 4.91 4.71
CA TRP A 123 -1.13 4.60 3.74
C TRP A 123 -0.10 3.64 4.32
N ILE A 124 0.33 3.85 5.58
CA ILE A 124 1.33 3.01 6.25
C ILE A 124 0.81 1.59 6.43
N GLU A 125 -0.41 1.40 6.93
CA GLU A 125 -1.02 0.07 7.10
C GLU A 125 -1.10 -0.67 5.75
N ARG A 126 -1.50 0.05 4.70
CA ARG A 126 -1.52 -0.51 3.35
C ARG A 126 -0.12 -0.91 2.88
N ALA A 127 0.87 -0.04 3.06
CA ALA A 127 2.24 -0.30 2.66
C ALA A 127 2.84 -1.49 3.42
N LEU A 128 2.55 -1.66 4.71
CA LEU A 128 2.95 -2.81 5.51
C LEU A 128 2.32 -4.11 4.99
N SER A 129 1.01 -4.10 4.72
CA SER A 129 0.30 -5.27 4.17
C SER A 129 0.83 -5.66 2.79
N GLU A 130 1.07 -4.68 1.90
CA GLU A 130 1.66 -4.93 0.58
C GLU A 130 3.09 -5.46 0.67
N ALA A 131 3.94 -4.85 1.51
CA ALA A 131 5.32 -5.28 1.69
C ALA A 131 5.42 -6.69 2.27
N SER A 132 4.52 -7.05 3.18
CA SER A 132 4.45 -8.39 3.76
C SER A 132 4.12 -9.45 2.70
N ARG A 133 3.18 -9.15 1.80
CA ARG A 133 2.68 -10.07 0.77
C ARG A 133 3.51 -10.11 -0.51
N ALA A 134 4.30 -9.08 -0.79
CA ALA A 134 5.15 -9.04 -1.97
C ALA A 134 6.16 -10.20 -1.95
N GLN A 135 6.59 -10.64 -3.14
CA GLN A 135 7.68 -11.62 -3.25
C GLN A 135 8.93 -11.05 -2.58
N GLY A 136 9.44 -11.79 -1.59
CA GLY A 136 10.57 -11.35 -0.79
C GLY A 136 11.92 -11.64 -1.47
N LEU A 137 13.00 -11.27 -0.79
CA LEU A 137 14.37 -11.44 -1.28
C LEU A 137 15.12 -12.58 -0.58
N GLU A 138 14.41 -13.41 0.20
CA GLU A 138 15.04 -14.46 1.02
C GLU A 138 15.70 -15.57 0.19
N GLU A 139 15.21 -15.80 -1.03
CA GLU A 139 15.76 -16.79 -1.98
C GLU A 139 16.63 -16.14 -3.07
N VAL A 140 16.80 -14.82 -3.05
CA VAL A 140 17.57 -14.09 -4.07
C VAL A 140 19.01 -13.93 -3.59
N GLU A 141 19.95 -14.45 -4.38
CA GLU A 141 21.38 -14.19 -4.14
C GLU A 141 21.68 -12.70 -4.35
N MET A 142 22.24 -12.08 -3.30
CA MET A 142 22.67 -10.69 -3.35
C MET A 142 24.09 -10.61 -3.89
N ASP A 143 24.33 -9.65 -4.79
CA ASP A 143 25.67 -9.35 -5.27
C ASP A 143 26.47 -8.69 -4.14
N THR A 144 27.25 -9.50 -3.42
CA THR A 144 28.11 -9.06 -2.32
C THR A 144 29.43 -8.46 -2.79
N SER A 145 29.73 -8.54 -4.10
CA SER A 145 30.93 -7.91 -4.67
C SER A 145 30.79 -6.39 -4.78
N ILE A 146 29.55 -5.89 -4.77
CA ILE A 146 29.24 -4.44 -4.77
C ILE A 146 29.33 -3.91 -3.34
N ASP A 147 30.46 -3.30 -3.02
CA ASP A 147 30.75 -2.65 -1.75
C ASP A 147 30.85 -1.12 -1.88
N ALA A 148 31.10 -0.43 -0.77
CA ALA A 148 31.21 1.02 -0.78
C ALA A 148 32.38 1.53 -1.64
N SER A 149 33.50 0.80 -1.65
CA SER A 149 34.72 1.18 -2.38
C SER A 149 34.52 1.11 -3.89
N THR A 150 33.97 0.01 -4.39
CA THR A 150 33.65 -0.20 -5.80
C THR A 150 32.65 0.85 -6.31
N LEU A 151 31.60 1.14 -5.54
CA LEU A 151 30.64 2.19 -5.89
C LEU A 151 31.27 3.58 -5.89
N ALA A 152 32.13 3.90 -4.93
CA ALA A 152 32.81 5.18 -4.84
C ALA A 152 33.78 5.42 -6.01
N LEU A 153 34.43 4.35 -6.50
CA LEU A 153 35.28 4.38 -7.70
C LEU A 153 34.49 4.47 -9.01
N GLY A 154 33.16 4.56 -8.95
CA GLY A 154 32.31 4.74 -10.13
C GLY A 154 32.03 3.44 -10.87
N TRP A 155 32.20 2.28 -10.24
CA TRP A 155 31.82 1.01 -10.86
C TRP A 155 30.35 1.05 -11.29
N PRO A 156 30.03 0.64 -12.54
CA PRO A 156 28.64 0.64 -13.01
C PRO A 156 27.74 -0.21 -12.11
N CYS A 157 26.74 0.44 -11.50
CA CYS A 157 25.78 -0.22 -10.61
C CYS A 157 24.38 0.29 -10.91
N THR A 158 23.44 -0.65 -10.95
CA THR A 158 22.00 -0.37 -11.03
C THR A 158 21.35 -0.58 -9.68
N VAL A 159 20.58 0.41 -9.24
CA VAL A 159 19.77 0.37 -8.03
C VAL A 159 18.37 -0.05 -8.43
N HIS A 160 17.89 -1.15 -7.87
CA HIS A 160 16.54 -1.66 -8.03
C HIS A 160 15.80 -1.62 -6.70
N MET A 161 14.59 -1.06 -6.70
CA MET A 161 13.73 -1.05 -5.53
C MET A 161 12.77 -2.26 -5.60
N PRO A 162 12.88 -3.24 -4.68
CA PRO A 162 12.00 -4.40 -4.68
C PRO A 162 10.55 -4.02 -4.36
N ALA A 163 9.59 -4.86 -4.77
CA ALA A 163 8.17 -4.65 -4.47
C ALA A 163 7.85 -4.67 -2.96
N THR A 164 8.76 -5.21 -2.15
CA THR A 164 8.74 -5.21 -0.68
C THR A 164 9.07 -3.85 -0.06
N THR A 165 9.57 -2.88 -0.83
CA THR A 165 9.91 -1.53 -0.35
C THR A 165 8.92 -0.50 -0.90
N LYS A 166 8.35 0.32 -0.03
CA LYS A 166 7.43 1.41 -0.35
C LYS A 166 7.95 2.72 0.26
N LEU A 167 7.76 3.83 -0.43
CA LEU A 167 8.26 5.13 -0.01
C LEU A 167 7.13 6.13 0.16
N ALA A 168 7.16 6.93 1.23
CA ALA A 168 6.26 8.07 1.41
C ALA A 168 6.95 9.28 2.03
N ILE A 169 6.40 10.45 1.77
CA ILE A 169 6.65 11.65 2.56
C ILE A 169 5.43 11.82 3.46
N VAL A 170 5.64 11.92 4.76
CA VAL A 170 4.59 12.11 5.76
C VAL A 170 4.84 13.40 6.55
N SER A 171 3.83 13.84 7.29
CA SER A 171 3.84 15.07 8.09
C SER A 171 3.85 14.78 9.58
N HIS A 172 4.06 13.53 9.99
CA HIS A 172 4.17 13.14 11.41
C HIS A 172 5.33 12.18 11.63
N THR A 173 5.82 12.12 12.86
CA THR A 173 6.97 11.30 13.24
C THR A 173 6.66 9.80 13.25
N PRO A 174 7.64 8.91 13.01
CA PRO A 174 7.47 7.45 13.15
C PRO A 174 6.90 7.03 14.51
N GLU A 175 7.31 7.70 15.57
CA GLU A 175 6.88 7.47 16.96
C GLU A 175 5.38 7.71 17.11
N SER A 176 4.85 8.72 16.41
CA SER A 176 3.43 9.04 16.41
C SER A 176 2.58 7.90 15.83
N PHE A 177 3.11 7.12 14.89
CA PHE A 177 2.42 5.96 14.32
C PHE A 177 2.62 4.68 15.14
N ARG A 178 3.78 4.53 15.79
CA ARG A 178 4.20 3.28 16.46
C ARG A 178 3.16 2.75 17.45
N GLY A 179 2.63 3.61 18.32
CA GLY A 179 1.63 3.21 19.31
C GLY A 179 0.33 2.72 18.69
N TRP A 180 -0.15 3.41 17.64
CA TRP A 180 -1.34 3.00 16.91
C TRP A 180 -1.13 1.66 16.20
N LEU A 181 0.02 1.47 15.55
CA LEU A 181 0.34 0.23 14.82
C LEU A 181 0.56 -0.96 15.76
N SER A 182 1.00 -0.74 17.00
CA SER A 182 1.17 -1.79 18.00
C SER A 182 -0.11 -2.20 18.73
N GLY A 183 -1.27 -1.63 18.35
CA GLY A 183 -2.56 -1.94 18.98
C GLY A 183 -2.97 -1.01 20.11
N ALA A 184 -2.15 -0.03 20.49
CA ALA A 184 -2.52 0.95 21.51
C ALA A 184 -3.43 2.05 20.93
N SER A 185 -4.01 2.84 21.83
CA SER A 185 -4.71 4.08 21.52
C SER A 185 -4.07 5.22 22.32
N PRO A 186 -2.94 5.77 21.84
CA PRO A 186 -2.20 6.81 22.55
C PRO A 186 -3.06 8.05 22.78
N SER A 187 -2.97 8.63 23.98
CA SER A 187 -3.59 9.93 24.30
C SER A 187 -2.75 11.12 23.88
N VAL A 188 -1.46 10.89 23.58
CA VAL A 188 -0.52 11.93 23.15
C VAL A 188 -0.83 12.36 21.73
N SER A 189 -0.86 13.68 21.50
CA SER A 189 -1.08 14.25 20.18
C SER A 189 0.08 13.90 19.22
N PRO A 190 -0.20 13.54 17.96
CA PRO A 190 0.84 13.28 16.97
C PRO A 190 1.78 14.47 16.81
N VAL A 191 3.08 14.20 16.78
CA VAL A 191 4.10 15.23 16.56
C VAL A 191 4.22 15.48 15.06
N VAL A 192 4.07 16.74 14.66
CA VAL A 192 4.13 17.17 13.26
C VAL A 192 5.58 17.42 12.86
N ASP A 193 6.05 16.68 11.86
CA ASP A 193 7.36 16.88 11.23
C ASP A 193 7.35 16.32 9.80
N ARG A 194 8.15 16.89 8.91
CA ARG A 194 8.25 16.41 7.53
C ARG A 194 9.26 15.27 7.46
N ILE A 195 8.76 14.04 7.46
CA ILE A 195 9.58 12.84 7.48
C ILE A 195 9.52 12.12 6.13
N PHE A 196 10.68 11.62 5.68
CA PHE A 196 10.78 10.67 4.59
C PHE A 196 10.79 9.26 5.16
N LEU A 197 9.91 8.39 4.69
CA LEU A 197 9.76 7.03 5.21
C LEU A 197 9.96 5.98 4.12
N ALA A 198 10.61 4.89 4.50
CA ALA A 198 10.55 3.61 3.84
C ALA A 198 9.75 2.62 4.68
N VAL A 199 8.80 1.93 4.05
CA VAL A 199 8.23 0.68 4.56
C VAL A 199 8.91 -0.44 3.80
N ARG A 200 9.58 -1.36 4.50
CA ARG A 200 10.32 -2.44 3.87
C ARG A 200 10.12 -3.76 4.58
N ARG A 201 10.24 -4.86 3.84
CA ARG A 201 10.30 -6.23 4.39
C ARG A 201 11.74 -6.75 4.34
N HIS A 202 12.22 -7.25 5.47
CA HIS A 202 13.48 -7.96 5.57
C HIS A 202 13.25 -9.27 6.34
N ARG A 203 13.60 -10.42 5.75
CA ARG A 203 13.43 -11.75 6.37
C ARG A 203 12.04 -11.93 6.99
N PHE A 204 11.00 -11.79 6.16
CA PHE A 204 9.58 -11.86 6.56
C PHE A 204 9.09 -10.82 7.58
N ARG A 205 9.95 -9.88 8.02
CA ARG A 205 9.57 -8.81 8.96
C ARG A 205 9.41 -7.49 8.23
N VAL A 206 8.21 -6.93 8.30
CA VAL A 206 7.94 -5.57 7.83
C VAL A 206 8.32 -4.54 8.89
N GLY A 207 8.80 -3.39 8.45
CA GLY A 207 9.17 -2.29 9.34
C GLY A 207 9.09 -0.95 8.64
N ILE A 208 9.08 0.10 9.44
CA ILE A 208 9.12 1.49 9.00
C ILE A 208 10.49 2.04 9.38
N GLU A 209 11.17 2.65 8.42
CA GLU A 209 12.49 3.21 8.59
C GLU A 209 12.49 4.66 8.09
N PRO A 210 12.87 5.64 8.94
CA PRO A 210 13.06 7.01 8.48
C PRO A 210 14.28 7.08 7.57
N LEU A 211 14.15 7.88 6.51
CA LEU A 211 15.20 8.17 5.56
C LEU A 211 15.61 9.64 5.66
N THR A 212 16.84 9.91 5.30
CA THR A 212 17.25 11.28 4.94
C THR A 212 16.61 11.68 3.60
N ASP A 213 16.62 12.97 3.30
CA ASP A 213 16.08 13.52 2.06
C ASP A 213 16.79 12.94 0.81
N TRP A 214 18.12 12.85 0.83
CA TRP A 214 18.91 12.35 -0.28
C TRP A 214 18.72 10.84 -0.51
N GLN A 215 18.61 10.04 0.56
CA GLN A 215 18.27 8.62 0.46
C GLN A 215 16.91 8.45 -0.20
N PHE A 216 15.90 9.16 0.30
CA PHE A 216 14.54 9.09 -0.23
C PHE A 216 14.47 9.50 -1.70
N PHE A 217 15.08 10.62 -2.08
CA PHE A 217 14.99 11.10 -3.46
C PHE A 217 15.77 10.24 -4.45
N ALA A 218 16.88 9.64 -4.02
CA ALA A 218 17.60 8.64 -4.81
C ALA A 218 16.73 7.39 -5.03
N LEU A 219 16.21 6.79 -3.97
CA LEU A 219 15.36 5.60 -4.08
C LEU A 219 14.06 5.86 -4.86
N ARG A 220 13.45 7.03 -4.66
CA ARG A 220 12.25 7.43 -5.42
C ARG A 220 12.51 7.48 -6.93
N HIS A 221 13.74 7.76 -7.36
CA HIS A 221 14.10 7.72 -8.78
C HIS A 221 14.12 6.29 -9.34
N ALA A 222 14.56 5.33 -8.53
CA ALA A 222 14.58 3.89 -8.82
C ALA A 222 13.25 3.16 -8.56
N ALA A 223 12.26 3.84 -7.98
CA ALA A 223 11.02 3.20 -7.51
C ALA A 223 10.12 2.59 -8.61
N ARG A 224 10.26 3.04 -9.86
CA ARG A 224 9.44 2.56 -11.00
C ARG A 224 10.16 1.58 -11.91
N ARG A 225 11.48 1.68 -11.98
CA ARG A 225 12.36 0.86 -12.80
C ARG A 225 13.79 0.97 -12.27
N PRO A 226 14.64 -0.05 -12.49
CA PRO A 226 16.06 0.03 -12.15
C PRO A 226 16.71 1.28 -12.76
N ARG A 227 17.62 1.90 -12.01
CA ARG A 227 18.33 3.13 -12.40
C ARG A 227 19.81 3.00 -12.11
N MET A 228 20.65 3.64 -12.91
CA MET A 228 22.07 3.72 -12.59
C MET A 228 22.27 4.54 -11.31
N LEU A 229 23.28 4.17 -10.50
CA LEU A 229 23.63 4.89 -9.28
C LEU A 229 23.83 6.39 -9.54
N ILE A 230 24.52 6.73 -10.62
CA ILE A 230 24.79 8.12 -11.00
C ILE A 230 23.49 8.91 -11.25
N ASP A 231 22.49 8.30 -11.88
CA ASP A 231 21.18 8.94 -12.12
C ASP A 231 20.42 9.16 -10.81
N CYS A 232 20.50 8.20 -9.89
CA CYS A 232 19.92 8.32 -8.55
C CYS A 232 20.56 9.47 -7.77
N ALA A 233 21.88 9.61 -7.82
CA ALA A 233 22.62 10.71 -7.19
C ALA A 233 22.22 12.06 -7.80
N GLN A 234 22.14 12.17 -9.13
CA GLN A 234 21.69 13.38 -9.83
C GLN A 234 20.22 13.73 -9.50
N ALA A 235 19.34 12.72 -9.41
CA ALA A 235 17.95 12.93 -9.03
C ALA A 235 17.80 13.46 -7.60
N ALA A 236 18.61 12.95 -6.66
CA ALA A 236 18.68 13.45 -5.31
C ALA A 236 19.24 14.88 -5.26
N ALA A 237 20.33 15.16 -5.99
CA ALA A 237 20.97 16.48 -6.04
C ALA A 237 20.00 17.59 -6.44
N ARG A 238 19.18 17.34 -7.48
CA ARG A 238 18.12 18.26 -7.95
C ARG A 238 17.06 18.59 -6.90
N ARG A 239 16.93 17.79 -5.83
CA ARG A 239 15.91 17.96 -4.79
C ARG A 239 16.45 18.48 -3.47
N THR A 240 17.72 18.21 -3.17
CA THR A 240 18.36 18.59 -1.90
C THR A 240 19.25 19.82 -2.02
N GLY A 241 19.63 20.24 -3.23
CA GLY A 241 20.55 21.36 -3.47
C GLY A 241 22.03 21.01 -3.24
N ARG A 242 22.35 19.73 -2.99
CA ARG A 242 23.71 19.22 -2.82
C ARG A 242 24.34 18.82 -4.16
N SER A 243 25.65 18.67 -4.21
CA SER A 243 26.34 18.27 -5.45
C SER A 243 26.10 16.78 -5.78
N ALA A 244 26.04 16.44 -7.07
CA ALA A 244 25.85 15.04 -7.48
C ALA A 244 27.01 14.12 -7.06
N GLY A 245 28.25 14.62 -7.09
CA GLY A 245 29.43 13.85 -6.65
C GLY A 245 29.41 13.54 -5.16
N GLU A 246 29.04 14.51 -4.33
CA GLU A 246 28.85 14.31 -2.88
C GLU A 246 27.76 13.26 -2.60
N LEU A 247 26.62 13.36 -3.27
CA LEU A 247 25.53 12.39 -3.09
C LEU A 247 25.86 11.01 -3.64
N HIS A 248 26.64 10.93 -4.72
CA HIS A 248 27.17 9.66 -5.22
C HIS A 248 28.03 8.97 -4.15
N ALA A 249 28.95 9.71 -3.51
CA ALA A 249 29.79 9.16 -2.45
C ALA A 249 28.98 8.70 -1.22
N LEU A 250 27.97 9.48 -0.81
CA LEU A 250 27.10 9.10 0.31
C LEU A 250 26.21 7.90 -0.01
N LEU A 251 25.69 7.83 -1.23
CA LEU A 251 24.93 6.67 -1.70
C LEU A 251 25.83 5.43 -1.79
N ALA A 252 27.06 5.57 -2.29
CA ALA A 252 28.05 4.49 -2.34
C ALA A 252 28.30 3.90 -0.94
N LEU A 253 28.43 4.75 0.09
CA LEU A 253 28.63 4.31 1.46
C LEU A 253 27.39 3.61 2.06
N TRP A 254 26.18 4.07 1.74
CA TRP A 254 24.95 3.61 2.38
C TRP A 254 24.27 2.43 1.68
N LEU A 255 24.34 2.36 0.35
CA LEU A 255 23.61 1.36 -0.43
C LEU A 255 23.94 -0.10 -0.09
N PRO A 256 25.19 -0.49 0.24
CA PRO A 256 25.47 -1.85 0.71
C PRO A 256 24.68 -2.21 1.98
N THR A 257 24.56 -1.28 2.93
CA THR A 257 23.74 -1.44 4.13
C THR A 257 22.25 -1.52 3.79
N ALA A 258 21.79 -0.70 2.86
CA ALA A 258 20.41 -0.75 2.37
C ALA A 258 20.09 -2.07 1.64
N GLN A 259 21.06 -2.66 0.92
CA GLN A 259 20.94 -3.98 0.31
C GLN A 259 20.88 -5.07 1.39
N ALA A 260 21.77 -5.02 2.38
CA ALA A 260 21.79 -5.97 3.48
C ALA A 260 20.48 -5.99 4.28
N SER A 261 19.76 -4.85 4.35
CA SER A 261 18.43 -4.73 4.96
C SER A 261 17.26 -5.01 3.99
N SER A 262 17.52 -5.53 2.80
CA SER A 262 16.53 -5.82 1.75
C SER A 262 15.72 -4.61 1.29
N MET A 263 16.21 -3.38 1.53
CA MET A 263 15.55 -2.15 1.08
C MET A 263 15.71 -1.93 -0.42
N VAL A 264 16.85 -2.34 -0.97
CA VAL A 264 17.22 -2.26 -2.38
C VAL A 264 17.92 -3.54 -2.83
N MET A 265 18.03 -3.72 -4.14
CA MET A 265 18.96 -4.65 -4.77
C MET A 265 19.93 -3.86 -5.64
N LEU A 266 21.22 -4.15 -5.51
CA LEU A 266 22.27 -3.63 -6.36
C LEU A 266 22.65 -4.70 -7.37
N ARG A 267 22.78 -4.31 -8.63
CA ARG A 267 23.24 -5.22 -9.69
C ARG A 267 24.26 -4.54 -10.57
N SER A 268 25.30 -5.27 -10.91
CA SER A 268 26.15 -4.93 -12.04
C SER A 268 25.32 -4.99 -13.34
N PRO A 269 25.47 -4.04 -14.27
CA PRO A 269 24.69 -4.01 -15.51
C PRO A 269 24.86 -5.27 -16.38
N SER A 270 25.94 -6.04 -16.19
CA SER A 270 26.21 -7.29 -16.91
C SER A 270 25.31 -8.45 -16.47
N ALA A 271 24.76 -8.42 -15.25
CA ALA A 271 23.93 -9.50 -14.68
C ALA A 271 22.43 -9.39 -15.05
N THR A 272 22.04 -8.33 -15.77
CA THR A 272 20.64 -8.07 -16.13
C THR A 272 20.16 -8.81 -17.38
N ALA A 273 21.06 -9.55 -18.06
CA ALA A 273 20.75 -10.23 -19.33
C ALA A 273 20.09 -11.61 -19.17
N GLU A 274 20.11 -12.23 -17.98
CA GLU A 274 19.69 -13.63 -17.81
C GLU A 274 18.23 -13.85 -17.38
N PHE A 275 17.41 -12.80 -17.19
CA PHE A 275 16.04 -12.94 -16.66
C PHE A 275 14.92 -12.60 -17.67
N ILE A 276 15.19 -12.65 -18.98
CA ILE A 276 14.16 -12.40 -20.01
C ILE A 276 13.68 -13.66 -20.75
N ASP A 277 14.34 -14.81 -20.64
CA ASP A 277 13.82 -16.07 -21.21
C ASP A 277 13.57 -17.12 -20.13
N THR A 278 12.32 -17.19 -19.64
CA THR A 278 11.58 -18.43 -19.30
C THR A 278 10.14 -18.13 -18.89
#